data_AF-A0A1C3E6L3-F1
#
_entry.id   AF-A0A1C3E6L3-F1
#
_cell.length_a   1.000
_cell.length_b   1.000
_cell.length_c   1.000
_cell.angle_alpha   90.00
_cell.angle_beta   90.00
_cell.angle_gamma   90.00
#
_symmetry.space_group_name_H-M   'P 1'
#
loop_
_entity.id
_entity.type
_entity.pdbx_description
1 polymer ?
#
loop_
_entity_poly.entity_id
_entity_poly.type
_entity_poly.pdbx_seq_one_letter_code
_entity_poly.pdbx_strand_id
1 'polypeptide(L)'
;MMGTTGQIMQSPLAHEHSRPSTPVRVRSMLLLWTLLCWPLAAGMIRAQESPVSKAETNTDSTKLSDQSRASDQSNAKTSDKTQANGTRAVSSRAQSLTPVQIERAKEFAATHHPELGELLGRLESYDEPSFVEAIQELLRTMDRLEKLSEKNTERGRVELEDWKLTSRIRLLAARLAMADALPVENPEASSRTIKQEIRELLIERAELRKSSLTAERQRLQDRLEKVNRQLSELSERERQNIERELDRLEANASQAKTRQKAAQKEKSTQNTRPRSPSNAPPSDSTNKAAEKPAKNNQKP
;
A
#
# COMPACT_ATOMS: atom_id res chain seq x y z
N MET A 1 -89.62 27.63 -40.16
CA MET A 1 -88.72 28.74 -40.54
C MET A 1 -87.33 28.32 -40.11
N MET A 2 -86.56 27.64 -40.98
CA MET A 2 -85.55 28.20 -41.91
C MET A 2 -84.38 28.85 -41.15
N GLY A 3 -83.08 28.54 -41.31
CA GLY A 3 -82.30 27.64 -42.19
C GLY A 3 -81.02 27.21 -41.42
N THR A 4 -80.10 26.33 -41.81
CA THR A 4 -79.55 25.82 -43.08
C THR A 4 -78.74 26.80 -43.94
N THR A 5 -77.48 27.04 -43.54
CA THR A 5 -76.30 27.33 -44.39
C THR A 5 -75.07 27.12 -43.48
N GLY A 6 -74.02 26.33 -43.75
CA GLY A 6 -73.40 25.96 -45.01
C GLY A 6 -72.14 26.82 -45.21
N GLN A 7 -71.00 26.44 -44.60
CA GLN A 7 -69.70 27.03 -44.97
C GLN A 7 -68.58 26.00 -44.91
N ILE A 8 -68.26 25.51 -46.11
CA ILE A 8 -67.04 24.81 -46.50
C ILE A 8 -66.08 25.89 -47.01
N MET A 9 -64.86 25.99 -46.47
CA MET A 9 -63.65 26.48 -47.17
C MET A 9 -62.42 25.91 -46.44
N GLN A 10 -61.78 24.92 -47.03
CA GLN A 10 -60.56 25.03 -47.83
C GLN A 10 -59.28 25.26 -47.01
N SER A 11 -58.53 24.17 -46.86
CA SER A 11 -57.10 24.16 -46.57
C SER A 11 -56.30 24.77 -47.73
N PRO A 12 -55.18 25.42 -47.43
CA PRO A 12 -54.01 25.35 -48.29
C PRO A 12 -52.77 24.84 -47.53
N LEU A 13 -52.14 23.87 -48.19
CA LEU A 13 -50.79 23.37 -47.97
C LEU A 13 -49.78 24.50 -47.77
N ALA A 14 -49.00 24.44 -46.69
CA ALA A 14 -47.71 25.12 -46.58
C ALA A 14 -46.70 24.22 -45.87
N HIS A 15 -45.88 23.57 -46.71
CA HIS A 15 -44.53 23.07 -46.49
C HIS A 15 -43.99 23.03 -45.05
N GLU A 16 -44.09 21.86 -44.41
CA GLU A 16 -43.17 21.46 -43.36
C GLU A 16 -41.77 21.23 -43.98
N HIS A 17 -40.87 22.17 -43.76
CA HIS A 17 -39.44 21.90 -43.86
C HIS A 17 -39.06 20.96 -42.71
N SER A 18 -39.09 19.67 -43.03
CA SER A 18 -38.46 18.59 -42.27
C SER A 18 -36.96 18.89 -42.11
N ARG A 19 -36.61 19.59 -41.02
CA ARG A 19 -35.23 19.66 -40.54
C ARG A 19 -34.92 18.32 -39.90
N PRO A 20 -33.91 17.56 -40.37
CA PRO A 20 -33.48 16.37 -39.65
C PRO A 20 -32.97 16.82 -38.28
N SER A 21 -33.68 16.42 -37.23
CA SER A 21 -33.17 16.50 -35.87
C SER A 21 -31.91 15.64 -35.83
N THR A 22 -30.76 16.30 -35.84
CA THR A 22 -29.50 15.63 -35.55
C THR A 22 -29.63 15.04 -34.15
N PRO A 23 -29.31 13.75 -33.94
CA PRO A 23 -29.26 13.20 -32.59
C PRO A 23 -28.22 14.00 -31.82
N VAL A 24 -28.67 14.76 -30.83
CA VAL A 24 -27.81 15.42 -29.87
C VAL A 24 -26.91 14.33 -29.32
N ARG A 25 -25.63 14.45 -29.64
CA ARG A 25 -24.58 13.51 -29.27
C ARG A 25 -24.58 13.35 -27.75
N VAL A 26 -25.21 12.29 -27.24
CA VAL A 26 -25.05 11.77 -25.87
C VAL A 26 -23.66 11.12 -25.69
N ARG A 27 -22.62 11.70 -26.32
CA ARG A 27 -21.23 11.28 -26.19
C ARG A 27 -20.45 12.08 -25.15
N SER A 28 -21.12 12.99 -24.45
CA SER A 28 -20.49 13.84 -23.42
C SER A 28 -20.90 13.48 -21.99
N MET A 29 -21.05 12.19 -21.69
CA MET A 29 -21.10 11.69 -20.30
C MET A 29 -19.93 10.77 -19.93
N LEU A 30 -19.15 10.30 -20.91
CA LEU A 30 -18.00 9.40 -20.66
C LEU A 30 -16.68 10.11 -20.30
N LEU A 31 -16.63 11.45 -20.31
CA LEU A 31 -15.41 12.21 -19.93
C LEU A 31 -15.35 12.62 -18.45
N LEU A 32 -16.39 12.33 -17.66
CA LEU A 32 -16.34 12.45 -16.20
C LEU A 32 -15.85 11.18 -15.50
N TRP A 33 -15.53 10.13 -16.28
CA TRP A 33 -15.14 8.82 -15.75
C TRP A 33 -13.63 8.64 -15.54
N THR A 34 -12.78 9.42 -16.22
CA THR A 34 -11.31 9.20 -16.20
C THR A 34 -10.56 10.07 -15.18
N LEU A 35 -11.19 11.05 -14.54
CA LEU A 35 -10.51 11.98 -13.61
C LEU A 35 -10.63 11.60 -12.13
N LEU A 36 -11.38 10.56 -11.77
CA LEU A 36 -11.54 10.15 -10.36
C LEU A 36 -11.35 8.63 -10.13
N CYS A 37 -10.61 7.97 -11.02
CA CYS A 37 -10.08 6.61 -10.85
C CYS A 37 -8.56 6.57 -11.12
N TRP A 38 -7.84 7.59 -10.63
CA TRP A 38 -6.40 7.49 -10.42
C TRP A 38 -6.12 7.10 -8.96
N PRO A 39 -5.11 6.27 -8.70
CA PRO A 39 -5.17 5.21 -7.72
C PRO A 39 -4.66 5.72 -6.39
N LEU A 40 -5.49 5.59 -5.34
CA LEU A 40 -4.99 5.63 -3.97
C LEU A 40 -4.40 4.24 -3.62
N ALA A 41 -3.38 3.84 -4.39
CA ALA A 41 -2.56 2.67 -4.11
C ALA A 41 -1.10 3.05 -4.26
N ALA A 42 -0.50 3.34 -3.10
CA ALA A 42 0.92 3.23 -2.79
C ALA A 42 1.94 4.11 -3.54
N GLY A 43 2.62 4.97 -2.77
CA GLY A 43 4.06 5.15 -2.97
C GLY A 43 4.59 6.57 -2.87
N MET A 44 5.43 6.79 -1.87
CA MET A 44 6.44 7.86 -1.79
C MET A 44 5.96 9.29 -1.50
N ILE A 45 5.56 9.53 -0.25
CA ILE A 45 6.12 10.70 0.44
C ILE A 45 7.58 10.34 0.71
N ARG A 46 8.44 10.67 -0.24
CA ARG A 46 9.88 10.81 -0.01
C ARG A 46 10.00 12.02 0.90
N ALA A 47 10.27 11.77 2.18
CA ALA A 47 10.71 12.81 3.10
C ALA A 47 11.89 13.53 2.45
N GLN A 48 11.67 14.79 2.08
CA GLN A 48 12.73 15.68 1.67
C GLN A 48 13.44 16.08 2.98
N GLU A 49 14.51 15.38 3.32
CA GLU A 49 15.44 15.83 4.33
C GLU A 49 16.11 17.09 3.81
N SER A 50 15.76 18.23 4.42
CA SER A 50 16.47 19.48 4.30
C SER A 50 17.92 19.28 4.79
N PRO A 51 18.93 19.77 4.07
CA PRO A 51 20.30 19.76 4.55
C PRO A 51 20.44 20.76 5.71
N VAL A 52 20.57 20.26 6.93
CA VAL A 52 21.03 21.08 8.06
C VAL A 52 22.50 21.39 7.82
N SER A 53 22.77 22.69 7.71
CA SER A 53 24.08 23.31 7.60
C SER A 53 25.04 22.78 8.66
N LYS A 54 26.16 22.22 8.20
CA LYS A 54 27.35 21.95 9.01
C LYS A 54 27.90 23.30 9.50
N ALA A 55 27.89 23.51 10.81
CA ALA A 55 28.79 24.44 11.46
C ALA A 55 30.12 23.73 11.69
N GLU A 56 31.18 24.35 11.20
CA GLU A 56 32.57 23.97 11.34
C GLU A 56 33.02 24.21 12.79
N THR A 57 33.62 23.21 13.43
CA THR A 57 34.69 23.45 14.39
C THR A 57 35.80 22.43 14.19
N ASN A 58 36.99 22.98 13.95
CA ASN A 58 38.27 22.32 13.81
C ASN A 58 38.71 21.60 15.10
N THR A 59 39.44 20.50 14.94
CA THR A 59 40.61 20.02 15.72
C THR A 59 40.94 18.63 15.17
N ASP A 60 41.80 18.50 14.16
CA ASP A 60 43.27 18.54 14.20
C ASP A 60 43.91 17.37 14.97
N SER A 61 44.70 16.59 14.22
CA SER A 61 45.87 15.78 14.64
C SER A 61 45.62 14.52 15.50
N THR A 62 46.18 13.32 15.27
CA THR A 62 47.32 12.85 14.46
C THR A 62 47.38 11.31 14.45
N LYS A 63 48.08 10.75 13.44
CA LYS A 63 48.91 9.51 13.42
C LYS A 63 48.20 8.14 13.29
N LEU A 64 48.26 7.49 12.11
CA LEU A 64 49.36 6.70 11.48
C LEU A 64 49.47 5.26 11.99
N SER A 65 49.08 4.31 11.14
CA SER A 65 49.83 3.14 10.64
C SER A 65 48.84 2.36 9.74
N ASP A 66 48.95 2.38 8.41
CA ASP A 66 49.95 1.74 7.53
C ASP A 66 50.04 0.21 7.77
N GLN A 67 49.43 -0.62 6.91
CA GLN A 67 50.12 -1.14 5.71
C GLN A 67 49.44 -2.43 5.14
N SER A 68 49.01 -2.33 3.86
CA SER A 68 49.06 -3.33 2.75
C SER A 68 48.36 -4.71 2.91
N ARG A 69 47.89 -5.46 1.90
CA ARG A 69 47.84 -5.50 0.40
C ARG A 69 46.87 -6.67 0.11
N ALA A 70 46.01 -6.77 -0.90
CA ALA A 70 46.21 -6.81 -2.35
C ALA A 70 44.79 -6.99 -2.97
N SER A 71 44.28 -6.04 -3.75
CA SER A 71 44.12 -6.09 -5.22
C SER A 71 43.26 -7.24 -5.78
N ASP A 72 42.05 -6.90 -6.22
CA ASP A 72 41.60 -7.23 -7.57
C ASP A 72 40.55 -6.22 -8.06
N GLN A 73 40.96 -5.38 -9.00
CA GLN A 73 40.11 -4.53 -9.83
C GLN A 73 40.40 -4.89 -11.28
N SER A 74 39.37 -5.28 -12.02
CA SER A 74 39.05 -4.73 -13.35
C SER A 74 37.90 -5.53 -13.96
N ASN A 75 36.81 -4.87 -14.36
CA ASN A 75 36.57 -4.67 -15.79
C ASN A 75 35.43 -3.68 -16.07
N ALA A 76 35.63 -2.92 -17.16
CA ALA A 76 34.82 -1.87 -17.77
C ALA A 76 33.37 -2.30 -18.08
N LYS A 77 32.33 -1.43 -18.05
CA LYS A 77 32.02 -0.24 -18.88
C LYS A 77 31.95 -0.48 -20.39
N THR A 78 30.74 -0.80 -20.88
CA THR A 78 30.17 -0.52 -22.22
C THR A 78 28.64 -0.42 -22.06
N SER A 79 28.00 0.76 -22.00
CA SER A 79 27.43 1.56 -23.12
C SER A 79 26.63 0.77 -24.18
N ASP A 80 25.39 1.23 -24.37
CA ASP A 80 24.50 1.07 -25.52
C ASP A 80 24.06 -0.34 -25.97
N LYS A 81 22.78 -0.66 -25.73
CA LYS A 81 21.85 -0.99 -26.84
C LYS A 81 20.40 -1.19 -26.40
N THR A 82 19.52 -0.52 -27.16
CA THR A 82 18.18 -0.96 -27.59
C THR A 82 17.03 -0.82 -26.60
N GLN A 83 16.31 0.28 -26.80
CA GLN A 83 14.86 0.37 -26.73
C GLN A 83 14.20 -0.90 -27.32
N ALA A 84 13.89 -1.88 -26.48
CA ALA A 84 12.84 -2.84 -26.80
C ALA A 84 11.53 -2.20 -26.37
N ASN A 85 10.92 -1.52 -27.33
CA ASN A 85 9.54 -1.07 -27.33
C ASN A 85 8.64 -2.30 -27.15
N GLY A 86 8.47 -2.72 -25.90
CA GLY A 86 7.52 -3.73 -25.49
C GLY A 86 6.12 -3.15 -25.67
N THR A 87 5.63 -3.21 -26.91
CA THR A 87 4.21 -3.20 -27.24
C THR A 87 3.60 -4.35 -26.47
N ARG A 88 3.21 -4.06 -25.23
CA ARG A 88 2.43 -4.94 -24.38
C ARG A 88 1.15 -5.16 -25.17
N ALA A 89 1.12 -6.30 -25.85
CA ALA A 89 0.03 -6.72 -26.69
C ALA A 89 -1.25 -6.47 -25.91
N VAL A 90 -2.04 -5.54 -26.43
CA VAL A 90 -3.40 -5.23 -26.05
C VAL A 90 -4.23 -6.45 -26.43
N SER A 91 -4.03 -7.54 -25.68
CA SER A 91 -5.00 -8.61 -25.57
C SER A 91 -5.99 -8.19 -24.50
N SER A 92 -6.64 -7.05 -24.71
CA SER A 92 -8.02 -6.85 -24.25
C SER A 92 -8.89 -7.77 -25.12
N ARG A 93 -8.68 -9.08 -24.93
CA ARG A 93 -9.67 -10.06 -25.34
C ARG A 93 -10.92 -9.61 -24.63
N ALA A 94 -11.90 -9.15 -25.39
CA ALA A 94 -13.26 -9.01 -24.91
C ALA A 94 -13.60 -10.37 -24.30
N GLN A 95 -13.35 -10.52 -23.00
CA GLN A 95 -13.75 -11.68 -22.26
C GLN A 95 -15.26 -11.56 -22.25
N SER A 96 -15.89 -12.35 -23.11
CA SER A 96 -17.32 -12.54 -23.11
C SER A 96 -17.72 -12.85 -21.68
N LEU A 97 -18.50 -11.96 -21.08
CA LEU A 97 -18.99 -12.14 -19.71
C LEU A 97 -19.78 -13.45 -19.68
N THR A 98 -19.44 -14.31 -18.72
CA THR A 98 -20.22 -15.53 -18.52
C THR A 98 -21.54 -15.19 -17.82
N PRO A 99 -22.65 -15.93 -18.08
CA PRO A 99 -23.92 -15.69 -17.40
C PRO A 99 -23.80 -15.70 -15.87
N VAL A 100 -22.99 -16.61 -15.33
CA VAL A 100 -22.71 -16.72 -13.90
C VAL A 100 -22.07 -15.45 -13.33
N GLN A 101 -21.14 -14.84 -14.07
CA GLN A 101 -20.52 -13.57 -13.65
C GLN A 101 -21.52 -12.42 -13.65
N ILE A 102 -22.42 -12.38 -14.64
CA ILE A 102 -23.46 -11.35 -14.74
C ILE A 102 -24.43 -11.47 -13.55
N GLU A 103 -24.92 -12.67 -13.27
CA GLU A 103 -25.82 -12.92 -12.13
C GLU A 103 -25.16 -12.57 -10.80
N ARG A 104 -23.91 -13.01 -10.58
CA ARG A 104 -23.14 -12.67 -9.37
C ARG A 104 -23.00 -11.15 -9.18
N ALA A 105 -22.72 -10.42 -10.25
CA ALA A 105 -22.60 -8.97 -10.21
C ALA A 105 -23.96 -8.29 -9.92
N LYS A 106 -25.05 -8.76 -10.56
CA LYS A 106 -26.40 -8.26 -10.30
C LYS A 106 -26.84 -8.51 -8.86
N GLU A 107 -26.57 -9.70 -8.32
CA GLU A 107 -26.87 -10.05 -6.93
C GLU A 107 -26.11 -9.15 -5.96
N PHE A 108 -24.80 -8.96 -6.18
CA PHE A 108 -23.99 -8.06 -5.37
C PHE A 108 -24.52 -6.62 -5.37
N ALA A 109 -24.91 -6.10 -6.54
CA ALA A 109 -25.55 -4.79 -6.64
C ALA A 109 -26.88 -4.78 -5.87
N ALA A 110 -27.74 -5.78 -6.03
CA ALA A 110 -29.03 -5.85 -5.36
C ALA A 110 -28.90 -5.91 -3.82
N THR A 111 -27.92 -6.67 -3.30
CA THR A 111 -27.69 -6.81 -1.85
C THR A 111 -27.17 -5.51 -1.22
N HIS A 112 -26.30 -4.76 -1.90
CA HIS A 112 -25.62 -3.62 -1.29
C HIS A 112 -26.11 -2.25 -1.76
N HIS A 113 -26.72 -2.17 -2.94
CA HIS A 113 -27.25 -0.95 -3.53
C HIS A 113 -28.44 -1.27 -4.47
N PRO A 114 -29.67 -1.46 -3.94
CA PRO A 114 -30.80 -1.94 -4.74
C PRO A 114 -31.12 -1.06 -5.95
N GLU A 115 -31.02 0.28 -5.83
CA GLU A 115 -31.28 1.18 -6.96
C GLU A 115 -30.28 0.98 -8.14
N LEU A 116 -29.07 0.49 -7.86
CA LEU A 116 -28.07 0.17 -8.88
C LEU A 116 -28.43 -1.15 -9.58
N GLY A 117 -28.94 -2.13 -8.82
CA GLY A 117 -29.47 -3.37 -9.40
C GLY A 117 -30.62 -3.10 -10.36
N GLU A 118 -31.56 -2.23 -9.99
CA GLU A 118 -32.64 -1.77 -10.87
C GLU A 118 -32.11 -1.06 -12.13
N LEU A 119 -31.12 -0.18 -11.96
CA LEU A 119 -30.49 0.52 -13.08
C LEU A 119 -29.82 -0.45 -14.05
N LEU A 120 -29.09 -1.44 -13.55
CA LEU A 120 -28.45 -2.47 -14.38
C LEU A 120 -29.48 -3.28 -15.18
N GLY A 121 -30.64 -3.60 -14.60
CA GLY A 121 -31.73 -4.28 -15.31
C GLY A 121 -32.30 -3.45 -16.45
N ARG A 122 -32.43 -2.13 -16.27
CA ARG A 122 -32.86 -1.22 -17.37
C ARG A 122 -31.78 -1.07 -18.44
N LEU A 123 -30.52 -0.96 -18.02
CA LEU A 123 -29.38 -0.78 -18.91
C LEU A 123 -29.20 -1.97 -19.85
N GLU A 124 -29.42 -3.19 -19.36
CA GLU A 124 -29.40 -4.42 -20.15
C GLU A 124 -30.36 -4.39 -21.36
N SER A 125 -31.52 -3.73 -21.22
CA SER A 125 -32.52 -3.65 -22.30
C SER A 125 -32.27 -2.49 -23.27
N TYR A 126 -31.56 -1.44 -22.84
CA TYR A 126 -31.44 -0.19 -23.59
C TYR A 126 -30.07 -0.02 -24.27
N ASP A 127 -28.98 -0.41 -23.61
CA ASP A 127 -27.62 -0.17 -24.07
C ASP A 127 -26.67 -1.29 -23.60
N GLU A 128 -26.61 -2.37 -24.39
CA GLU A 128 -25.80 -3.57 -24.10
C GLU A 128 -24.30 -3.26 -23.92
N PRO A 129 -23.63 -2.42 -24.74
CA PRO A 129 -22.24 -2.04 -24.51
C PRO A 129 -21.99 -1.43 -23.12
N SER A 130 -22.82 -0.48 -22.70
CA SER A 130 -22.69 0.16 -21.38
C SER A 130 -23.01 -0.82 -20.25
N PHE A 131 -23.94 -1.74 -20.46
CA PHE A 131 -24.22 -2.82 -19.52
C PHE A 131 -23.01 -3.74 -19.29
N VAL A 132 -22.36 -4.20 -20.36
CA VAL A 132 -21.16 -5.04 -20.27
C VAL A 132 -20.03 -4.31 -19.52
N GLU A 133 -19.81 -3.04 -19.79
CA GLU A 133 -18.82 -2.22 -19.10
C GLU A 133 -19.14 -2.08 -17.60
N ALA A 134 -20.39 -1.80 -17.25
CA ALA A 134 -20.83 -1.68 -15.87
C ALA A 134 -20.65 -2.99 -15.08
N ILE A 135 -20.98 -4.14 -15.69
CA ILE A 135 -20.79 -5.45 -15.07
C ILE A 135 -19.29 -5.76 -14.87
N GLN A 136 -18.44 -5.47 -15.86
CA GLN A 136 -16.99 -5.68 -15.71
C GLN A 136 -16.41 -4.84 -14.57
N GLU A 137 -16.83 -3.58 -14.44
CA GLU A 137 -16.36 -2.72 -13.36
C GLU A 137 -16.86 -3.18 -11.99
N LEU A 138 -18.10 -3.68 -11.92
CA LEU A 138 -18.65 -4.23 -10.70
C LEU A 138 -17.90 -5.49 -10.26
N LEU A 139 -17.60 -6.41 -11.18
CA LEU A 139 -16.78 -7.60 -10.90
C LEU A 139 -15.38 -7.24 -10.40
N ARG A 140 -14.72 -6.26 -11.02
CA ARG A 140 -13.40 -5.76 -10.53
C ARG A 140 -13.49 -5.21 -9.12
N THR A 141 -14.57 -4.50 -8.82
CA THR A 141 -14.81 -3.92 -7.51
C THR A 141 -15.06 -5.01 -6.47
N MET A 142 -15.88 -6.02 -6.79
CA MET A 142 -16.14 -7.18 -5.95
C MET A 142 -14.84 -7.93 -5.62
N ASP A 143 -14.06 -8.29 -6.64
CA ASP A 143 -12.79 -9.01 -6.46
C ASP A 143 -11.81 -8.20 -5.59
N ARG A 144 -11.79 -6.87 -5.75
CA ARG A 144 -10.97 -5.98 -4.90
C ARG A 144 -11.45 -6.00 -3.45
N LEU A 145 -12.75 -5.91 -3.21
CA LEU A 145 -13.35 -5.91 -1.87
C LEU A 145 -13.15 -7.26 -1.18
N GLU A 146 -13.35 -8.37 -1.88
CA GLU A 146 -13.12 -9.73 -1.37
C GLU A 146 -11.67 -9.90 -0.92
N LYS A 147 -10.70 -9.61 -1.80
CA LYS A 147 -9.26 -9.68 -1.46
C LYS A 147 -8.87 -8.77 -0.30
N LEU A 148 -9.53 -7.63 -0.15
CA LEU A 148 -9.28 -6.72 0.96
C LEU A 148 -9.84 -7.28 2.27
N SER A 149 -11.04 -7.85 2.23
CA SER A 149 -11.70 -8.48 3.38
C SER A 149 -10.97 -9.73 3.88
N GLU A 150 -10.40 -10.54 2.97
CA GLU A 150 -9.57 -11.71 3.31
C GLU A 150 -8.32 -11.32 4.10
N LYS A 151 -7.69 -10.20 3.72
CA LYS A 151 -6.47 -9.69 4.38
C LYS A 151 -6.78 -8.97 5.69
N ASN A 152 -7.87 -8.21 5.71
CA ASN A 152 -8.26 -7.39 6.85
C ASN A 152 -9.77 -7.11 6.79
N THR A 153 -10.55 -7.88 7.55
CA THR A 153 -12.02 -7.80 7.57
C THR A 153 -12.53 -6.39 7.85
N GLU A 154 -11.95 -5.70 8.83
CA GLU A 154 -12.33 -4.32 9.19
C GLU A 154 -12.11 -3.35 8.04
N ARG A 155 -10.98 -3.47 7.35
CA ARG A 155 -10.67 -2.62 6.19
C ARG A 155 -11.59 -2.93 5.01
N GLY A 156 -11.91 -4.21 4.79
CA GLY A 156 -12.89 -4.63 3.79
C GLY A 156 -14.27 -4.03 4.04
N ARG A 157 -14.73 -4.03 5.30
CA ARG A 157 -16.01 -3.41 5.70
C ARG A 157 -16.02 -1.90 5.44
N VAL A 158 -14.98 -1.18 5.83
CA VAL A 158 -14.89 0.28 5.58
C VAL A 158 -14.89 0.59 4.08
N GLU A 159 -14.16 -0.17 3.28
CA GLU A 159 -14.12 0.03 1.82
C GLU A 159 -15.47 -0.26 1.17
N LEU A 160 -16.18 -1.30 1.63
CA LEU A 160 -17.54 -1.61 1.16
C LEU A 160 -18.50 -0.44 1.45
N GLU A 161 -18.43 0.16 2.64
CA GLU A 161 -19.25 1.33 2.98
C GLU A 161 -18.87 2.57 2.13
N ASP A 162 -17.57 2.84 1.89
CA ASP A 162 -17.17 3.94 0.99
C ASP A 162 -17.67 3.71 -0.44
N TRP A 163 -17.68 2.46 -0.90
CA TRP A 163 -18.22 2.09 -2.21
C TRP A 163 -19.74 2.32 -2.29
N LYS A 164 -20.51 1.93 -1.26
CA LYS A 164 -21.97 2.20 -1.20
C LYS A 164 -22.28 3.69 -1.24
N LEU A 165 -21.58 4.49 -0.42
CA LEU A 165 -21.74 5.95 -0.42
C LEU A 165 -21.39 6.56 -1.78
N THR A 166 -20.27 6.12 -2.37
CA THR A 166 -19.81 6.63 -3.66
C THR A 166 -20.77 6.31 -4.80
N SER A 167 -21.28 5.08 -4.86
CA SER A 167 -22.25 4.66 -5.87
C SER A 167 -23.55 5.44 -5.75
N ARG A 168 -24.07 5.64 -4.53
CA ARG A 168 -25.27 6.45 -4.29
C ARG A 168 -25.09 7.91 -4.68
N ILE A 169 -23.97 8.53 -4.30
CA ILE A 169 -23.63 9.91 -4.71
C ILE A 169 -23.60 10.04 -6.24
N ARG A 170 -22.99 9.07 -6.94
CA ARG A 170 -22.93 9.08 -8.41
C ARG A 170 -24.32 8.96 -9.04
N LEU A 171 -25.18 8.11 -8.49
CA LEU A 171 -26.55 7.96 -8.96
C LEU A 171 -27.35 9.25 -8.78
N LEU A 172 -27.27 9.88 -7.60
CA LEU A 172 -27.91 11.17 -7.34
C LEU A 172 -27.35 12.29 -8.23
N ALA A 173 -26.04 12.30 -8.47
CA ALA A 173 -25.42 13.27 -9.38
C ALA A 173 -25.90 13.09 -10.83
N ALA A 174 -26.07 11.85 -11.30
CA ALA A 174 -26.66 11.57 -12.60
C ALA A 174 -28.12 12.03 -12.68
N ARG A 175 -28.92 11.75 -11.65
CA ARG A 175 -30.31 12.26 -11.54
C ARG A 175 -30.35 13.79 -11.57
N LEU A 176 -29.44 14.45 -10.86
CA LEU A 176 -29.32 15.91 -10.85
C LEU A 176 -29.02 16.46 -12.25
N ALA A 177 -28.12 15.80 -13.01
CA ALA A 177 -27.79 16.20 -14.38
C ALA A 177 -28.97 16.00 -15.36
N MET A 178 -29.87 15.06 -15.08
CA MET A 178 -31.08 14.81 -15.87
C MET A 178 -32.29 15.66 -15.43
N ALA A 179 -32.22 16.31 -14.27
CA ALA A 179 -33.33 17.08 -13.72
C ALA A 179 -33.78 18.22 -14.66
N ASP A 180 -32.84 18.82 -15.40
CA ASP A 180 -33.12 19.88 -16.37
C ASP A 180 -33.82 19.36 -17.65
N ALA A 181 -33.71 18.06 -17.93
CA ALA A 181 -34.25 17.42 -19.13
C ALA A 181 -35.64 16.81 -18.93
N LEU A 182 -36.06 16.59 -17.69
CA LEU A 182 -37.35 15.97 -17.36
C LEU A 182 -38.43 17.05 -17.15
N PRO A 183 -39.61 16.92 -17.78
CA PRO A 183 -40.74 17.80 -17.48
C PRO A 183 -41.30 17.46 -16.09
N VAL A 184 -40.78 18.13 -15.06
CA VAL A 184 -41.27 18.05 -13.68
C VAL A 184 -41.97 19.37 -13.36
N GLU A 185 -43.11 19.32 -12.65
CA GLU A 185 -43.90 20.50 -12.28
C GLU A 185 -43.11 21.53 -11.43
N ASN A 186 -41.99 21.14 -10.82
CA ASN A 186 -41.10 22.04 -10.09
C ASN A 186 -39.62 21.56 -10.10
N PRO A 187 -38.84 21.88 -11.14
CA PRO A 187 -37.47 21.37 -11.30
C PRO A 187 -36.51 21.91 -10.22
N GLU A 188 -36.72 23.15 -9.77
CA GLU A 188 -35.88 23.80 -8.75
C GLU A 188 -35.99 23.12 -7.38
N ALA A 189 -37.22 22.79 -6.97
CA ALA A 189 -37.44 22.08 -5.71
C ALA A 189 -36.78 20.70 -5.73
N SER A 190 -36.91 19.94 -6.83
CA SER A 190 -36.28 18.62 -6.97
C SER A 190 -34.75 18.69 -7.06
N SER A 191 -34.19 19.69 -7.74
CA SER A 191 -32.74 19.90 -7.81
C SER A 191 -32.17 20.20 -6.41
N ARG A 192 -32.89 20.99 -5.61
CA ARG A 192 -32.50 21.34 -4.25
C ARG A 192 -32.50 20.13 -3.30
N THR A 193 -33.51 19.26 -3.38
CA THR A 193 -33.56 18.04 -2.55
C THR A 193 -32.42 17.09 -2.89
N ILE A 194 -32.16 16.84 -4.17
CA ILE A 194 -31.05 15.96 -4.60
C ILE A 194 -29.70 16.52 -4.14
N LYS A 195 -29.47 17.84 -4.25
CA LYS A 195 -28.24 18.49 -3.77
C LYS A 195 -28.07 18.33 -2.26
N GLN A 196 -29.16 18.41 -1.50
CA GLN A 196 -29.13 18.22 -0.05
C GLN A 196 -28.76 16.78 0.32
N GLU A 197 -29.37 15.78 -0.32
CA GLU A 197 -29.03 14.36 -0.12
C GLU A 197 -27.56 14.07 -0.48
N ILE A 198 -27.06 14.62 -1.59
CA ILE A 198 -25.63 14.49 -1.97
C ILE A 198 -24.73 15.09 -0.87
N ARG A 199 -25.10 16.25 -0.31
CA ARG A 199 -24.33 16.90 0.75
C ARG A 199 -24.25 16.02 2.00
N GLU A 200 -25.35 15.40 2.40
CA GLU A 200 -25.42 14.51 3.55
C GLU A 200 -24.53 13.27 3.35
N LEU A 201 -24.63 12.61 2.19
CA LEU A 201 -23.77 11.47 1.87
C LEU A 201 -22.28 11.83 1.80
N LEU A 202 -21.93 13.04 1.35
CA LEU A 202 -20.55 13.52 1.36
C LEU A 202 -20.02 13.75 2.78
N ILE A 203 -20.87 14.20 3.71
CA ILE A 203 -20.52 14.32 5.13
C ILE A 203 -20.27 12.92 5.72
N GLU A 204 -21.20 11.99 5.52
CA GLU A 204 -21.05 10.60 5.99
C GLU A 204 -19.76 9.96 5.46
N ARG A 205 -19.46 10.17 4.18
CA ARG A 205 -18.21 9.67 3.58
C ARG A 205 -16.96 10.29 4.21
N ALA A 206 -16.98 11.59 4.48
CA ALA A 206 -15.88 12.28 5.15
C ALA A 206 -15.68 11.75 6.57
N GLU A 207 -16.75 11.48 7.30
CA GLU A 207 -16.72 10.87 8.64
C GLU A 207 -16.20 9.43 8.61
N LEU A 208 -16.63 8.61 7.64
CA LEU A 208 -16.12 7.25 7.44
C LEU A 208 -14.60 7.24 7.19
N ARG A 209 -14.11 8.16 6.36
CA ARG A 209 -12.66 8.31 6.11
C ARG A 209 -11.91 8.78 7.34
N LYS A 210 -12.46 9.75 8.06
CA LYS A 210 -11.88 10.25 9.31
C LYS A 210 -11.77 9.12 10.34
N SER A 211 -12.83 8.35 10.55
CA SER A 211 -12.82 7.24 11.52
C SER A 211 -11.79 6.18 11.15
N SER A 212 -11.70 5.80 9.87
CA SER A 212 -10.68 4.88 9.35
C SER A 212 -9.25 5.37 9.63
N LEU A 213 -8.96 6.63 9.31
CA LEU A 213 -7.64 7.24 9.54
C LEU A 213 -7.32 7.36 11.04
N THR A 214 -8.31 7.64 11.90
CA THR A 214 -8.08 7.67 13.35
C THR A 214 -7.73 6.29 13.91
N ALA A 215 -8.37 5.23 13.41
CA ALA A 215 -8.05 3.86 13.81
C ALA A 215 -6.65 3.44 13.31
N GLU A 216 -6.28 3.83 12.09
CA GLU A 216 -4.92 3.59 11.57
C GLU A 216 -3.86 4.35 12.37
N ARG A 217 -4.12 5.62 12.72
CA ARG A 217 -3.25 6.40 13.59
C ARG A 217 -3.01 5.69 14.92
N GLN A 218 -4.06 5.18 15.57
CA GLN A 218 -3.93 4.45 16.83
C GLN A 218 -3.05 3.21 16.70
N ARG A 219 -3.28 2.38 15.67
CA ARG A 219 -2.46 1.17 15.42
C ARG A 219 -0.98 1.49 15.23
N LEU A 220 -0.68 2.60 14.53
CA LEU A 220 0.69 3.05 14.31
C LEU A 220 1.32 3.58 15.61
N GLN A 221 0.55 4.27 16.45
CA GLN A 221 1.00 4.71 17.78
C GLN A 221 1.34 3.50 18.67
N ASP A 222 0.47 2.50 18.75
CA ASP A 222 0.73 1.27 19.52
C ASP A 222 2.00 0.54 19.04
N ARG A 223 2.24 0.54 17.72
CA ARG A 223 3.45 -0.05 17.13
C ARG A 223 4.71 0.76 17.49
N LEU A 224 4.61 2.08 17.45
CA LEU A 224 5.69 2.99 17.79
C LEU A 224 6.08 2.82 19.27
N GLU A 225 5.10 2.71 20.16
CA GLU A 225 5.33 2.45 21.59
C GLU A 225 6.08 1.13 21.82
N LYS A 226 5.70 0.07 21.11
CA LYS A 226 6.41 -1.23 21.17
C LYS A 226 7.85 -1.12 20.72
N VAL A 227 8.12 -0.40 19.62
CA VAL A 227 9.49 -0.20 19.11
C VAL A 227 10.30 0.64 20.11
N ASN A 228 9.73 1.70 20.68
CA ASN A 228 10.40 2.50 21.70
C ASN A 228 10.75 1.68 22.94
N ARG A 229 9.85 0.79 23.37
CA ARG A 229 10.13 -0.15 24.45
C ARG A 229 11.32 -1.06 24.09
N GLN A 230 11.34 -1.63 22.89
CA GLN A 230 12.47 -2.47 22.43
C GLN A 230 13.79 -1.69 22.40
N LEU A 231 13.78 -0.43 21.96
CA LEU A 231 14.97 0.43 21.98
C LEU A 231 15.44 0.70 23.42
N SER A 232 14.52 0.94 24.35
CA SER A 232 14.87 1.13 25.76
C SER A 232 15.47 -0.14 26.38
N GLU A 233 14.90 -1.32 26.08
CA GLU A 233 15.43 -2.60 26.54
C GLU A 233 16.81 -2.91 25.93
N LEU A 234 17.02 -2.60 24.65
CA LEU A 234 18.32 -2.76 24.00
C LEU A 234 19.38 -1.84 24.58
N SER A 235 19.07 -0.55 24.77
CA SER A 235 20.02 0.41 25.34
C SER A 235 20.41 0.07 26.78
N GLU A 236 19.47 -0.44 27.59
CA GLU A 236 19.77 -0.94 28.93
C GLU A 236 20.65 -2.20 28.90
N ARG A 237 20.36 -3.15 28.02
CA ARG A 237 21.20 -4.35 27.83
C ARG A 237 22.60 -4.00 27.34
N GLU A 238 22.72 -3.04 26.42
CA GLU A 238 24.00 -2.55 25.93
C GLU A 238 24.84 -1.97 27.07
N ARG A 239 24.26 -1.13 27.93
CA ARG A 239 24.95 -0.61 29.13
C ARG A 239 25.44 -1.73 30.04
N GLN A 240 24.57 -2.69 30.34
CA GLN A 240 24.94 -3.84 31.17
C GLN A 240 26.03 -4.72 30.53
N ASN A 241 26.01 -4.86 29.20
CA ASN A 241 27.04 -5.61 28.49
C ASN A 241 28.38 -4.86 28.48
N ILE A 242 28.37 -3.55 28.31
CA ILE A 242 29.57 -2.70 28.40
C ILE A 242 30.19 -2.82 29.79
N GLU A 243 29.37 -2.74 30.85
CA GLU A 243 29.85 -2.87 32.23
C GLU A 243 30.49 -4.26 32.46
N ARG A 244 29.85 -5.33 32.01
CA ARG A 244 30.39 -6.69 32.11
C ARG A 244 31.70 -6.87 31.35
N GLU A 245 31.83 -6.24 30.18
CA GLU A 245 33.07 -6.26 29.41
C GLU A 245 34.18 -5.45 30.11
N LEU A 246 33.86 -4.30 30.70
CA LEU A 246 34.80 -3.54 31.52
C LEU A 246 35.29 -4.35 32.73
N ASP A 247 34.39 -4.95 33.50
CA ASP A 247 34.73 -5.82 34.64
C ASP A 247 35.67 -6.97 34.23
N ARG A 248 35.40 -7.61 33.08
CA ARG A 248 36.24 -8.67 32.53
C ARG A 248 37.64 -8.15 32.19
N LEU A 249 37.73 -6.98 31.57
CA LEU A 249 39.01 -6.37 31.22
C LEU A 249 39.82 -6.00 32.47
N GLU A 250 39.18 -5.43 33.50
CA GLU A 250 39.83 -5.12 34.78
C GLU A 250 40.32 -6.36 35.52
N ALA A 251 39.49 -7.39 35.60
CA ALA A 251 39.85 -8.68 36.19
C ALA A 251 41.06 -9.30 35.47
N ASN A 252 41.06 -9.31 34.13
CA ASN A 252 42.18 -9.80 33.33
C ASN A 252 43.46 -8.96 33.55
N ALA A 253 43.34 -7.63 33.61
CA ALA A 253 44.48 -6.74 33.85
C ALA A 253 45.11 -6.96 35.24
N SER A 254 44.29 -7.15 36.28
CA SER A 254 44.78 -7.43 37.65
C SER A 254 45.47 -8.81 37.76
N GLN A 255 44.91 -9.83 37.10
CA GLN A 255 45.53 -11.15 37.02
C GLN A 255 46.86 -11.12 36.27
N ALA A 256 46.94 -10.39 35.15
CA ALA A 256 48.19 -10.21 34.41
C ALA A 256 49.29 -9.56 35.27
N LYS A 257 48.95 -8.50 36.03
CA LYS A 257 49.88 -7.87 36.99
C LYS A 257 50.36 -8.85 38.06
N THR A 258 49.47 -9.68 38.59
CA THR A 258 49.81 -10.68 39.61
C THR A 258 50.73 -11.76 39.06
N ARG A 259 50.45 -12.27 37.85
CA ARG A 259 51.29 -13.24 37.14
C ARG A 259 52.68 -12.68 36.84
N GLN A 260 52.78 -11.42 36.42
CA GLN A 260 54.06 -10.76 36.19
C GLN A 260 54.90 -10.66 37.47
N LYS A 261 54.30 -10.29 38.60
CA LYS A 261 55.00 -10.25 39.90
C LYS A 261 55.47 -11.64 40.35
N ALA A 262 54.65 -12.66 40.17
CA ALA A 262 55.02 -14.04 40.49
C ALA A 262 56.22 -14.52 39.63
N ALA A 263 56.17 -14.29 38.32
CA ALA A 263 57.25 -14.64 37.40
C ALA A 263 58.58 -13.90 37.70
N GLN A 264 58.51 -12.65 38.16
CA GLN A 264 59.70 -11.91 38.62
C GLN A 264 60.30 -12.50 39.91
N LYS A 265 59.46 -12.97 40.84
CA LYS A 265 59.91 -13.61 42.09
C LYS A 265 60.54 -14.98 41.84
N GLU A 266 59.99 -15.77 40.92
CA GLU A 266 60.59 -17.05 40.51
C GLU A 266 61.97 -16.86 39.84
N LYS A 267 62.12 -15.87 38.95
CA LYS A 267 63.44 -15.54 38.36
C LYS A 267 64.50 -15.11 39.39
N SER A 268 64.10 -14.47 40.49
CA SER A 268 65.00 -14.08 41.58
C SER A 268 65.45 -15.30 42.42
N THR A 269 64.59 -16.30 42.58
CA THR A 269 64.84 -17.45 43.47
C THR A 269 65.58 -18.60 42.76
N GLN A 270 65.61 -18.62 41.43
CA GLN A 270 66.26 -19.69 40.66
C GLN A 270 67.78 -19.51 40.47
N ASN A 271 68.38 -18.43 41.00
CA ASN A 271 69.82 -18.16 40.89
C ASN A 271 70.70 -18.80 42.00
N THR A 272 70.14 -19.64 42.89
CA THR A 272 70.92 -20.25 44.00
C THR A 272 70.81 -21.77 44.12
N ARG A 273 70.19 -22.49 43.17
CA ARG A 273 70.17 -23.97 43.23
C ARG A 273 71.13 -24.61 42.22
N PRO A 274 72.06 -25.46 42.68
CA PRO A 274 73.12 -26.02 41.83
C PRO A 274 72.57 -26.98 40.79
N ARG A 275 73.18 -26.91 39.59
CA ARG A 275 73.04 -27.85 38.48
C ARG A 275 73.10 -29.30 38.99
N SER A 276 72.06 -30.07 38.72
CA SER A 276 72.14 -31.53 38.66
C SER A 276 71.81 -31.95 37.23
N PRO A 277 72.69 -32.70 36.55
CA PRO A 277 72.44 -33.19 35.20
C PRO A 277 71.67 -34.51 35.26
N SER A 278 70.91 -34.81 34.21
CA SER A 278 70.78 -36.14 33.57
C SER A 278 69.35 -36.45 33.11
N ASN A 279 69.21 -36.46 31.79
CA ASN A 279 68.56 -37.48 30.94
C ASN A 279 67.18 -38.05 31.30
N ALA A 280 66.23 -37.94 30.36
CA ALA A 280 65.74 -39.01 29.45
C ALA A 280 64.34 -38.64 28.83
N PRO A 281 63.75 -39.40 27.89
CA PRO A 281 63.35 -38.94 26.55
C PRO A 281 61.82 -38.73 26.37
N PRO A 282 61.35 -38.26 25.19
CA PRO A 282 59.94 -37.99 24.92
C PRO A 282 59.19 -39.29 24.59
N SER A 283 58.00 -39.46 25.17
CA SER A 283 57.06 -40.50 24.72
C SER A 283 55.72 -39.88 24.33
N ASP A 284 55.34 -40.20 23.10
CA ASP A 284 54.03 -40.05 22.50
C ASP A 284 52.90 -40.45 23.44
N SER A 285 51.83 -39.67 23.46
CA SER A 285 50.51 -40.12 23.91
C SER A 285 49.43 -39.30 23.22
N THR A 286 49.18 -39.73 21.99
CA THR A 286 47.89 -39.67 21.29
C THR A 286 46.74 -39.96 22.25
N ASN A 287 45.81 -39.04 22.39
CA ASN A 287 44.44 -39.27 22.87
C ASN A 287 43.64 -37.98 22.61
N LYS A 288 42.40 -37.99 22.16
CA LYS A 288 41.47 -39.00 21.65
C LYS A 288 40.25 -38.17 21.26
N ALA A 289 39.77 -38.35 20.04
CA ALA A 289 38.49 -37.82 19.62
C ALA A 289 37.40 -38.20 20.63
N ALA A 290 36.70 -37.20 21.16
CA ALA A 290 35.47 -37.37 21.93
C ALA A 290 34.35 -36.57 21.25
N GLU A 291 33.85 -37.22 20.21
CA GLU A 291 32.50 -37.14 19.65
C GLU A 291 31.42 -37.14 20.75
N LYS A 292 30.46 -36.19 20.70
CA LYS A 292 29.02 -36.27 21.11
C LYS A 292 28.39 -34.87 21.38
N PRO A 293 27.05 -34.71 21.34
CA PRO A 293 26.14 -34.97 20.23
C PRO A 293 25.23 -33.76 19.93
N ALA A 294 24.70 -33.69 18.72
CA ALA A 294 23.62 -32.77 18.35
C ALA A 294 22.36 -33.05 19.19
N LYS A 295 21.92 -32.07 19.98
CA LYS A 295 20.57 -32.08 20.57
C LYS A 295 19.59 -31.44 19.61
N ASN A 296 18.82 -32.35 19.02
CA ASN A 296 17.54 -32.21 18.35
C ASN A 296 16.63 -31.17 19.03
N ASN A 297 16.20 -30.17 18.25
CA ASN A 297 15.15 -29.22 18.58
C ASN A 297 13.84 -29.74 17.96
N GLN A 298 13.00 -30.35 18.79
CA GLN A 298 11.57 -30.50 18.52
C GLN A 298 10.82 -29.83 19.67
N LYS A 299 10.09 -28.77 19.32
CA LYS A 299 9.13 -28.12 20.21
C LYS A 299 7.74 -28.22 19.56
N PRO A 300 6.70 -28.63 20.31
CA PRO A 300 5.33 -28.68 19.84
C PRO A 300 4.73 -27.28 19.63
#